data_AF-A0AAD6Z1T9-F1
#
_entry.id   AF-A0AAD6Z1T9-F1
#
_cell.length_a   1.000
_cell.length_b   1.000
_cell.length_c   1.000
_cell.angle_alpha   90.00
_cell.angle_beta   90.00
_cell.angle_gamma   90.00
#
_symmetry.space_group_name_H-M   'P 1'
#
loop_
_entity.id
_entity.type
_entity.pdbx_description
1 polymer ?
#
loop_
_entity_poly.entity_id
_entity_poly.type
_entity_poly.pdbx_seq_one_letter_code
_entity_poly.pdbx_strand_id
1 'polypeptide(L)'
;LQPTEGGPWLPPELLLLILEHLRAPLDVKTLCRTCLVSKQFLSICQPYLFDHISLGAPKAVVHSKSRCSVLYRVLCESPYIVLYIRHLSILSGSLWRGSSIPMSRRWISSDETLPALLDILFNSTVQSFRMRLSGEPWRDLPVALQSSIRSLINCPSLIHVDFTGFDVIDTVVFEHCRSLQRLKFSEMAEILVENKPDTSDAWPATLESLTLLDTLV
;
A
#
# COMPACT_ATOMS: atom_id res chain seq x y z
N LEU A 1 24.59 -22.68 23.97
CA LEU A 1 23.35 -23.04 24.68
C LEU A 1 22.63 -24.09 23.85
N GLN A 2 22.82 -25.37 24.20
CA GLN A 2 22.06 -26.45 23.58
C GLN A 2 20.65 -26.44 24.17
N PRO A 3 19.58 -26.38 23.36
CA PRO A 3 18.22 -26.40 23.87
C PRO A 3 17.95 -27.77 24.52
N THR A 4 17.63 -27.76 25.81
CA THR A 4 17.20 -28.95 26.55
C THR A 4 15.88 -29.46 25.97
N GLU A 5 15.91 -30.69 25.48
CA GLU A 5 14.79 -31.41 24.89
C GLU A 5 13.63 -31.56 25.88
N GLY A 6 12.39 -31.41 25.39
CA GLY A 6 11.22 -32.02 26.04
C GLY A 6 10.13 -31.10 26.59
N GLY A 7 10.15 -29.79 26.34
CA GLY A 7 8.92 -29.00 26.50
C GLY A 7 7.85 -29.47 25.49
N PRO A 8 6.55 -29.51 25.83
CA PRO A 8 5.51 -29.84 24.85
C PRO A 8 5.45 -28.73 23.80
N TRP A 9 6.11 -28.97 22.66
CA TRP A 9 6.04 -28.07 21.51
C TRP A 9 4.64 -28.20 20.92
N LEU A 10 3.95 -27.07 20.81
CA LEU A 10 2.71 -27.05 20.06
C LEU A 10 3.04 -27.27 18.57
N PRO A 11 2.42 -28.27 17.91
CA PRO A 11 2.58 -28.45 16.47
C PRO A 11 2.29 -27.14 15.70
N PRO A 12 3.07 -26.80 14.66
CA PRO A 12 2.88 -25.59 13.86
C PRO A 12 1.45 -25.44 13.32
N GLU A 13 0.78 -26.54 13.02
CA GLU A 13 -0.59 -26.60 12.52
C GLU A 13 -1.59 -26.08 13.57
N LEU A 14 -1.39 -26.41 14.84
CA LEU A 14 -2.22 -25.89 15.93
C LEU A 14 -1.96 -24.40 16.16
N LEU A 15 -0.71 -23.94 16.01
CA LEU A 15 -0.39 -22.51 16.08
C LEU A 15 -1.08 -21.74 14.95
N LEU A 16 -1.09 -22.28 13.73
CA LEU A 16 -1.81 -21.71 12.60
C LEU A 16 -3.31 -21.65 12.86
N LEU A 17 -3.92 -22.73 13.37
CA LEU A 17 -5.35 -22.77 13.69
C LEU A 17 -5.72 -21.76 14.79
N ILE A 18 -4.88 -21.61 15.82
CA ILE A 18 -5.04 -20.58 16.84
C ILE A 18 -4.98 -19.21 16.18
N LEU A 19 -3.96 -18.94 15.36
CA LEU A 19 -3.80 -17.65 14.71
C LEU A 19 -4.91 -17.34 13.71
N GLU A 20 -5.47 -18.34 13.03
CA GLU A 20 -6.59 -18.17 12.11
C GLU A 20 -7.89 -17.86 12.85
N HIS A 21 -8.15 -18.53 13.98
CA HIS A 21 -9.28 -18.19 14.86
C HIS A 21 -9.11 -16.81 15.48
N LEU A 22 -7.87 -16.44 15.80
CA LEU A 22 -7.53 -15.13 16.28
C LEU A 22 -7.67 -14.08 15.16
N ARG A 23 -7.37 -14.41 13.91
CA ARG A 23 -7.38 -13.46 12.77
C ARG A 23 -8.73 -12.77 12.56
N ALA A 24 -9.85 -13.48 12.73
CA ALA A 24 -11.18 -12.93 12.48
C ALA A 24 -11.54 -11.75 13.41
N PRO A 25 -11.25 -11.82 14.73
CA PRO A 25 -11.44 -10.69 15.65
C PRO A 25 -10.18 -9.84 15.93
N LEU A 26 -8.97 -10.23 15.52
CA LEU A 26 -7.76 -9.61 16.06
C LEU A 26 -7.45 -8.22 15.52
N ASP A 27 -7.20 -7.32 16.46
CA ASP A 27 -6.49 -6.08 16.19
C ASP A 27 -4.98 -6.35 15.99
N VAL A 28 -4.34 -5.48 15.20
CA VAL A 28 -2.89 -5.53 14.95
C VAL A 28 -2.10 -5.58 16.27
N LYS A 29 -2.62 -4.99 17.36
CA LYS A 29 -1.96 -4.97 18.66
C LYS A 29 -1.85 -6.37 19.26
N THR A 30 -2.88 -7.19 19.16
CA THR A 30 -2.85 -8.55 19.71
C THR A 30 -1.89 -9.43 18.91
N LEU A 31 -1.83 -9.29 17.56
CA LEU A 31 -0.82 -9.96 16.74
C LEU A 31 0.60 -9.54 17.12
N CYS A 32 0.83 -8.25 17.41
CA CYS A 32 2.13 -7.80 17.92
C CYS A 32 2.46 -8.44 19.27
N ARG A 33 1.49 -8.60 20.17
CA ARG A 33 1.69 -9.24 21.48
C ARG A 33 2.00 -10.74 21.33
N THR A 34 1.31 -11.45 20.43
CA THR A 34 1.58 -12.88 20.20
C THR A 34 2.98 -13.12 19.64
N CYS A 35 3.49 -12.20 18.80
CA CYS A 35 4.87 -12.25 18.31
C CYS A 35 5.93 -12.21 19.42
N LEU A 36 5.61 -11.61 20.58
CA LEU A 36 6.53 -11.51 21.71
C LEU A 36 6.60 -12.79 22.55
N VAL A 37 5.66 -13.72 22.36
CA VAL A 37 5.60 -14.97 23.13
C VAL A 37 6.76 -15.90 22.77
N SER A 38 7.03 -16.08 21.47
CA SER A 38 8.15 -16.90 20.99
C SER A 38 8.57 -16.55 19.56
N LYS A 39 9.77 -16.98 19.16
CA LYS A 39 10.26 -16.84 17.77
C LYS A 39 9.39 -17.57 16.75
N GLN A 40 8.77 -18.69 17.14
CA GLN A 40 7.89 -19.46 16.26
C GLN A 40 6.57 -18.71 16.02
N PHE A 41 6.01 -18.07 17.06
CA PHE A 41 4.86 -17.19 16.87
C PHE A 41 5.22 -16.01 15.97
N LEU A 42 6.39 -15.40 16.17
CA LEU A 42 6.86 -14.31 15.30
C LEU A 42 6.88 -14.72 13.83
N SER A 43 7.52 -15.85 13.47
CA SER A 43 7.61 -16.29 12.08
C SER A 43 6.25 -16.56 11.43
N ILE A 44 5.28 -17.07 12.21
CA ILE A 44 3.93 -17.34 11.69
C ILE A 44 3.09 -16.05 11.62
N CYS A 45 3.29 -15.10 12.53
CA CYS A 45 2.53 -13.85 12.56
C CYS A 45 3.04 -12.80 11.56
N GLN A 46 4.32 -12.84 11.18
CA GLN A 46 4.94 -11.86 10.28
C GLN A 46 4.16 -11.64 8.98
N PRO A 47 3.75 -12.69 8.22
CA PRO A 47 2.94 -12.51 7.02
C PRO A 47 1.69 -11.66 7.26
N TYR A 48 1.01 -11.86 8.38
CA TYR A 48 -0.22 -11.14 8.72
C TYR A 48 0.04 -9.71 9.22
N LEU A 49 1.15 -9.48 9.93
CA LEU A 49 1.53 -8.15 10.40
C LEU A 49 1.92 -7.20 9.26
N PHE A 50 2.55 -7.74 8.22
CA PHE A 50 3.03 -6.97 7.08
C PHE A 50 2.11 -7.07 5.85
N ASP A 51 1.04 -7.86 5.91
CA ASP A 51 0.05 -8.03 4.84
C ASP A 51 -0.49 -6.68 4.33
N HIS A 52 -0.83 -5.78 5.26
CA HIS A 52 -1.39 -4.48 4.95
C HIS A 52 -0.56 -3.34 5.57
N ILE A 53 0.08 -2.57 4.70
CA ILE A 53 0.87 -1.40 5.06
C ILE A 53 0.09 -0.13 4.71
N SER A 54 -0.09 0.73 5.70
CA SER A 54 -0.67 2.06 5.50
C SER A 54 0.33 3.16 5.86
N LEU A 55 0.67 3.96 4.86
CA LEU A 55 1.50 5.16 4.96
C LEU A 55 0.57 6.37 4.98
N GLY A 56 0.79 7.26 5.93
CA GLY A 56 -0.01 8.47 6.08
C GLY A 56 0.83 9.58 6.66
N ALA A 57 0.26 10.78 6.67
CA ALA A 57 0.92 11.99 7.13
C ALA A 57 1.60 11.79 8.51
N PRO A 58 2.81 12.33 8.71
CA PRO A 58 3.47 12.30 10.01
C PRO A 58 2.60 12.99 11.06
N LYS A 59 2.42 12.35 12.23
CA LYS A 59 1.52 12.82 13.30
C LYS A 59 1.98 14.10 13.99
N ALA A 60 3.23 14.53 13.79
CA ALA A 60 3.78 15.75 14.38
C ALA A 60 4.80 16.40 13.45
N VAL A 61 4.74 17.74 13.35
CA VAL A 61 5.61 18.55 12.49
C VAL A 61 7.06 18.59 13.00
N VAL A 62 7.28 18.27 14.28
CA VAL A 62 8.48 18.78 14.95
C VAL A 62 9.74 17.96 14.64
N HIS A 63 9.81 16.63 14.80
CA HIS A 63 11.03 15.87 14.45
C HIS A 63 10.83 14.37 14.14
N SER A 64 9.60 13.92 13.83
CA SER A 64 9.41 12.50 13.56
C SER A 64 9.89 12.16 12.15
N LYS A 65 10.87 11.24 12.04
CA LYS A 65 11.21 10.59 10.76
C LYS A 65 9.93 10.15 10.06
N SER A 66 9.84 10.37 8.75
CA SER A 66 8.66 9.96 7.99
C SER A 66 8.47 8.45 8.12
N ARG A 67 7.21 7.99 8.15
CA ARG A 67 6.89 6.56 8.21
C ARG A 67 7.48 5.83 6.99
N CYS A 68 7.55 6.51 5.85
CA CYS A 68 8.21 6.03 4.64
C CYS A 68 9.69 5.76 4.89
N SER A 69 10.43 6.70 5.48
CA SER A 69 11.86 6.52 5.79
C SER A 69 12.11 5.37 6.76
N VAL A 70 11.25 5.21 7.79
CA VAL A 70 11.36 4.10 8.73
C VAL A 70 11.11 2.76 8.03
N LEU A 71 10.05 2.66 7.23
CA LEU A 71 9.73 1.44 6.50
C LEU A 71 10.80 1.12 5.46
N TYR A 72 11.24 2.10 4.67
CA TYR A 72 12.31 1.97 3.69
C TYR A 72 13.55 1.34 4.31
N ARG A 73 14.02 1.88 5.45
CA ARG A 73 15.16 1.33 6.17
C ARG A 73 14.92 -0.12 6.62
N VAL A 74 13.73 -0.42 7.16
CA VAL A 74 13.38 -1.79 7.58
C VAL A 74 13.42 -2.76 6.39
N LEU A 75 12.91 -2.35 5.22
CA LEU A 75 12.94 -3.18 4.02
C LEU A 75 14.36 -3.35 3.45
N CYS A 76 15.22 -2.33 3.57
CA CYS A 76 16.63 -2.46 3.23
C CYS A 76 17.36 -3.44 4.17
N GLU A 77 17.08 -3.39 5.47
CA GLU A 77 17.68 -4.27 6.47
C GLU A 77 17.10 -5.70 6.44
N SER A 78 15.87 -5.86 5.98
CA SER A 78 15.12 -7.12 6.01
C SER A 78 14.26 -7.28 4.75
N PRO A 79 14.89 -7.54 3.58
CA PRO A 79 14.20 -7.53 2.29
C PRO A 79 13.15 -8.64 2.14
N TYR A 80 13.25 -9.73 2.91
CA TYR A 80 12.26 -10.81 2.90
C TYR A 80 10.86 -10.35 3.36
N ILE A 81 10.76 -9.25 4.13
CA ILE A 81 9.48 -8.67 4.57
C ILE A 81 8.64 -8.22 3.37
N VAL A 82 9.28 -7.82 2.27
CA VAL A 82 8.63 -7.37 1.03
C VAL A 82 7.69 -8.45 0.47
N LEU A 83 8.01 -9.74 0.67
CA LEU A 83 7.20 -10.88 0.21
C LEU A 83 5.88 -11.06 0.97
N TYR A 84 5.74 -10.38 2.10
CA TYR A 84 4.55 -10.41 2.93
C TYR A 84 3.60 -9.25 2.63
N ILE A 85 4.06 -8.20 1.95
CA ILE A 85 3.24 -7.03 1.66
C ILE A 85 2.31 -7.35 0.49
N ARG A 86 1.00 -7.37 0.74
CA ARG A 86 -0.06 -7.62 -0.26
C ARG A 86 -0.89 -6.39 -0.53
N HIS A 87 -1.09 -5.55 0.48
CA HIS A 87 -1.91 -4.35 0.42
C HIS A 87 -1.08 -3.14 0.83
N LEU A 88 -0.94 -2.17 -0.07
CA LEU A 88 -0.27 -0.90 0.20
C LEU A 88 -1.28 0.24 0.09
N SER A 89 -1.37 1.09 1.11
CA SER A 89 -2.26 2.24 1.16
C SER A 89 -1.49 3.51 1.52
N ILE A 90 -1.52 4.53 0.65
CA ILE A 90 -0.89 5.83 0.86
C ILE A 90 -1.98 6.89 1.01
N LEU A 91 -1.98 7.64 2.10
CA LEU A 91 -3.03 8.59 2.45
C LEU A 91 -2.45 10.02 2.64
N SER A 92 -2.77 10.94 1.72
CA SER A 92 -2.32 12.35 1.79
C SER A 92 -3.00 13.12 2.92
N GLY A 93 -4.26 12.79 3.22
CA GLY A 93 -5.08 13.50 4.19
C GLY A 93 -5.17 12.81 5.55
N SER A 94 -5.25 13.65 6.59
CA SER A 94 -5.83 13.24 7.86
C SER A 94 -7.35 13.09 7.65
N LEU A 95 -7.84 11.85 7.53
CA LEU A 95 -9.29 11.56 7.66
C LEU A 95 -9.80 11.79 9.10
N TRP A 96 -8.96 12.33 9.99
CA TRP A 96 -9.35 12.68 11.35
C TRP A 96 -10.32 13.85 11.31
N ARG A 97 -11.61 13.52 11.20
CA ARG A 97 -12.73 14.42 11.50
C ARG A 97 -12.43 15.10 12.84
N GLY A 98 -12.17 16.41 12.80
CA GLY A 98 -11.99 17.24 14.00
C GLY A 98 -10.65 17.97 14.10
N SER A 99 -9.66 17.67 13.25
CA SER A 99 -8.42 18.45 13.20
C SER A 99 -8.60 19.68 12.30
N SER A 100 -8.77 20.85 12.90
CA SER A 100 -8.83 22.15 12.22
C SER A 100 -7.48 22.64 11.67
N ILE A 101 -6.39 21.93 11.96
CA ILE A 101 -5.07 22.30 11.46
C ILE A 101 -4.87 21.64 10.10
N PRO A 102 -4.70 22.41 9.02
CA PRO A 102 -4.30 21.86 7.73
C PRO A 102 -2.86 21.36 7.87
N MET A 103 -2.68 20.10 8.28
CA MET A 103 -1.40 19.43 8.08
C MET A 103 -1.05 19.50 6.60
N SER A 104 0.23 19.69 6.29
CA SER A 104 0.75 19.84 4.94
C SER A 104 0.08 18.83 4.01
N ARG A 105 -0.80 19.33 3.13
CA ARG A 105 -1.50 18.53 2.10
C ARG A 105 -0.54 17.86 1.11
N ARG A 106 0.75 18.19 1.23
CA ARG A 106 1.81 17.87 0.28
C ARG A 106 2.86 16.92 0.84
N TRP A 107 2.60 16.21 1.94
CA TRP A 107 3.63 15.37 2.57
C TRP A 107 4.15 14.30 1.59
N ILE A 108 3.27 13.78 0.74
CA ILE A 108 3.60 12.82 -0.33
C ILE A 108 4.60 13.42 -1.30
N SER A 109 4.34 14.65 -1.77
CA SER A 109 5.19 15.38 -2.70
C SER A 109 6.52 15.83 -2.09
N SER A 110 6.59 15.98 -0.76
CA SER A 110 7.82 16.35 -0.04
C SER A 110 8.64 15.16 0.47
N ASP A 111 8.13 13.93 0.45
CA ASP A 111 8.83 12.77 0.98
C ASP A 111 9.79 12.18 -0.07
N GLU A 112 11.07 12.47 0.08
CA GLU A 112 12.13 11.99 -0.83
C GLU A 112 12.36 10.46 -0.77
N THR A 113 11.91 9.80 0.31
CA THR A 113 12.09 8.35 0.49
C THR A 113 10.96 7.53 -0.11
N LEU A 114 9.80 8.15 -0.36
CA LEU A 114 8.63 7.46 -0.89
C LEU A 114 8.88 6.84 -2.28
N PRO A 115 9.50 7.52 -3.27
CA PRO A 115 9.81 6.90 -4.57
C PRO A 115 10.68 5.65 -4.42
N ALA A 116 11.79 5.76 -3.68
CA ALA A 116 12.70 4.63 -3.46
C ALA A 116 12.03 3.46 -2.72
N LEU A 117 11.11 3.75 -1.79
CA LEU A 117 10.30 2.74 -1.13
C LEU A 117 9.39 2.01 -2.12
N LEU A 118 8.71 2.74 -3.01
CA LEU A 118 7.85 2.13 -4.04
C LEU A 118 8.67 1.28 -5.03
N ASP A 119 9.89 1.69 -5.36
CA ASP A 119 10.78 0.92 -6.23
C ASP A 119 11.18 -0.42 -5.61
N ILE A 120 11.41 -0.48 -4.28
CA ILE A 120 11.66 -1.75 -3.58
C ILE A 120 10.40 -2.66 -3.65
N LEU A 121 9.21 -2.06 -3.56
CA LEU A 121 7.95 -2.78 -3.62
C LEU A 121 7.56 -3.20 -5.04
N PHE A 122 8.22 -2.71 -6.09
CA PHE A 122 7.91 -3.12 -7.47
C PHE A 122 8.08 -4.63 -7.71
N ASN A 123 9.12 -5.23 -7.12
CA ASN A 123 9.39 -6.68 -7.24
C ASN A 123 8.65 -7.51 -6.18
N SER A 124 7.68 -6.91 -5.49
CA SER A 124 6.97 -7.55 -4.39
C SER A 124 5.75 -8.34 -4.87
N THR A 125 5.02 -8.87 -3.89
CA THR A 125 3.74 -9.55 -4.10
C THR A 125 2.54 -8.65 -3.89
N VAL A 126 2.70 -7.32 -4.02
CA VAL A 126 1.60 -6.37 -3.83
C VAL A 126 0.50 -6.67 -4.84
N GLN A 127 -0.70 -6.94 -4.31
CA GLN A 127 -1.91 -7.25 -5.05
C GLN A 127 -2.88 -6.06 -5.07
N SER A 128 -2.80 -5.20 -4.06
CA SER A 128 -3.67 -4.03 -3.94
C SER A 128 -2.86 -2.79 -3.61
N PHE A 129 -3.04 -1.76 -4.43
CA PHE A 129 -2.46 -0.45 -4.24
C PHE A 129 -3.57 0.58 -4.14
N ARG A 130 -3.62 1.29 -3.01
CA ARG A 130 -4.51 2.42 -2.78
C ARG A 130 -3.69 3.68 -2.58
N MET A 131 -4.05 4.74 -3.27
CA MET A 131 -3.48 6.05 -3.05
C MET A 131 -4.59 7.09 -3.00
N ARG A 132 -4.61 7.85 -1.91
CA ARG A 132 -5.57 8.93 -1.70
C ARG A 132 -4.82 10.26 -1.64
N LEU A 133 -5.03 11.10 -2.64
CA LEU A 133 -4.59 12.49 -2.64
C LEU A 133 -5.69 13.42 -2.14
N SER A 134 -5.32 14.67 -1.89
CA SER A 134 -6.23 15.71 -1.42
C SER A 134 -6.22 16.89 -2.39
N GLY A 135 -6.58 16.63 -3.66
CA GLY A 135 -6.66 17.63 -4.73
C GLY A 135 -5.29 18.10 -5.21
N GLU A 136 -4.30 17.18 -5.27
CA GLU A 136 -3.06 17.45 -5.99
C GLU A 136 -3.18 16.80 -7.37
N PRO A 137 -2.98 17.54 -8.48
CA PRO A 137 -3.03 16.96 -9.80
C PRO A 137 -1.82 16.03 -10.01
N TRP A 138 -2.00 14.94 -10.76
CA TRP A 138 -0.94 13.96 -11.02
C TRP A 138 0.36 14.59 -11.53
N ARG A 139 0.25 15.61 -12.38
CA ARG A 139 1.38 16.32 -13.00
C ARG A 139 2.24 17.09 -12.00
N ASP A 140 1.68 17.46 -10.85
CA ASP A 140 2.40 18.19 -9.79
C ASP A 140 3.18 17.27 -8.87
N LEU A 141 2.98 15.94 -8.94
CA LEU A 141 3.78 14.99 -8.19
C LEU A 141 5.24 15.01 -8.68
N PRO A 142 6.23 14.80 -7.80
CA PRO A 142 7.62 14.68 -8.21
C PRO A 142 7.80 13.62 -9.30
N VAL A 143 8.61 13.90 -10.33
CA VAL A 143 8.83 12.98 -11.46
C VAL A 143 9.29 11.59 -11.01
N ALA A 144 10.18 11.53 -10.01
CA ALA A 144 10.61 10.27 -9.41
C ALA A 144 9.43 9.49 -8.83
N LEU A 145 8.53 10.15 -8.11
CA LEU A 145 7.34 9.52 -7.53
C LEU A 145 6.38 9.03 -8.61
N GLN A 146 6.12 9.84 -9.64
CA GLN A 146 5.29 9.43 -10.78
C GLN A 146 5.85 8.17 -11.45
N SER A 147 7.18 8.12 -11.66
CA SER A 147 7.87 6.96 -12.22
C SER A 147 7.71 5.72 -11.36
N SER A 148 7.96 5.82 -10.05
CA SER A 148 7.85 4.68 -9.14
C SER A 148 6.41 4.18 -8.99
N ILE A 149 5.41 5.08 -8.99
CA ILE A 149 4.00 4.69 -9.01
C ILE A 149 3.67 3.97 -10.31
N ARG A 150 4.12 4.47 -11.48
CA ARG A 150 3.91 3.81 -12.77
C ARG A 150 4.52 2.41 -12.79
N SER A 151 5.74 2.27 -12.28
CA SER A 151 6.38 0.96 -12.12
C SER A 151 5.51 0.05 -11.25
N LEU A 152 5.09 0.50 -10.07
CA LEU A 152 4.26 -0.30 -9.17
C LEU A 152 2.94 -0.75 -9.83
N ILE A 153 2.27 0.15 -10.56
CA ILE A 153 1.02 -0.14 -11.27
C ILE A 153 1.22 -1.23 -12.34
N ASN A 154 2.37 -1.21 -13.01
CA ASN A 154 2.76 -2.20 -14.02
C ASN A 154 3.25 -3.54 -13.42
N CYS A 155 3.22 -3.69 -12.10
CA CYS A 155 3.62 -4.93 -11.45
C CYS A 155 2.68 -6.09 -11.83
N PRO A 156 3.21 -7.26 -12.22
CA PRO A 156 2.40 -8.39 -12.66
C PRO A 156 1.58 -9.03 -11.53
N SER A 157 1.87 -8.74 -10.26
CA SER A 157 1.05 -9.22 -9.14
C SER A 157 -0.10 -8.28 -8.80
N LEU A 158 -0.14 -7.06 -9.35
CA LEU A 158 -1.09 -6.04 -8.96
C LEU A 158 -2.45 -6.29 -9.62
N ILE A 159 -3.46 -6.50 -8.79
CA ILE A 159 -4.82 -6.88 -9.20
C ILE A 159 -5.80 -5.71 -8.98
N HIS A 160 -5.58 -4.93 -7.93
CA HIS A 160 -6.46 -3.85 -7.53
C HIS A 160 -5.72 -2.51 -7.39
N VAL A 161 -6.22 -1.49 -8.06
CA VAL A 161 -5.78 -0.11 -7.92
C VAL A 161 -6.96 0.76 -7.52
N ASP A 162 -6.76 1.59 -6.50
CA ASP A 162 -7.75 2.54 -5.98
C ASP A 162 -7.11 3.92 -5.84
N PHE A 163 -7.47 4.82 -6.75
CA PHE A 163 -7.06 6.21 -6.74
C PHE A 163 -8.23 7.09 -6.27
N THR A 164 -8.01 7.82 -5.19
CA THR A 164 -9.01 8.72 -4.62
C THR A 164 -8.46 10.15 -4.53
N GLY A 165 -9.24 11.16 -4.92
CA GLY A 165 -8.91 12.58 -4.71
C GLY A 165 -7.81 13.13 -5.62
N PHE A 166 -7.66 12.55 -6.81
CA PHE A 166 -6.80 13.05 -7.89
C PHE A 166 -7.63 13.93 -8.81
N ASP A 167 -7.10 15.08 -9.23
CA ASP A 167 -7.83 15.93 -10.17
C ASP A 167 -7.85 15.31 -11.57
N VAL A 168 -6.67 14.88 -12.05
CA VAL A 168 -6.44 14.32 -13.38
C VAL A 168 -5.37 13.22 -13.29
N ILE A 169 -5.60 12.08 -13.92
CA ILE A 169 -4.58 11.04 -14.18
C ILE A 169 -4.59 10.67 -15.66
N ASP A 170 -3.41 10.49 -16.23
CA ASP A 170 -3.24 10.05 -17.62
C ASP A 170 -3.49 8.54 -17.72
N THR A 171 -4.35 8.13 -18.66
CA THR A 171 -4.65 6.71 -18.91
C THR A 171 -3.44 5.93 -19.40
N VAL A 172 -2.43 6.59 -20.00
CA VAL A 172 -1.16 5.98 -20.46
C VAL A 172 -0.44 5.26 -19.31
N VAL A 173 -0.69 5.65 -18.06
CA VAL A 173 -0.13 5.00 -16.86
C VAL A 173 -0.56 3.52 -16.76
N PHE A 174 -1.67 3.13 -17.38
CA PHE A 174 -2.23 1.78 -17.27
C PHE A 174 -1.99 0.87 -18.50
N GLU A 175 -1.33 1.36 -19.55
CA GLU A 175 -1.16 0.63 -20.82
C GLU A 175 -0.45 -0.72 -20.66
N HIS A 176 0.39 -0.86 -19.64
CA HIS A 176 1.23 -2.06 -19.43
C HIS A 176 0.71 -2.96 -18.30
N CYS A 177 -0.48 -2.71 -17.77
CA CYS A 177 -1.07 -3.42 -16.64
C CYS A 177 -1.67 -4.78 -17.01
N ARG A 178 -0.85 -5.82 -17.14
CA ARG A 178 -1.34 -7.14 -17.62
C ARG A 178 -2.22 -7.92 -16.64
N SER A 179 -2.18 -7.60 -15.35
CA SER A 179 -2.87 -8.36 -14.30
C SER A 179 -3.95 -7.56 -13.59
N LEU A 180 -4.13 -6.29 -13.96
CA LEU A 180 -5.05 -5.41 -13.29
C LEU A 180 -6.49 -5.83 -13.61
N GLN A 181 -7.24 -6.19 -12.58
CA GLN A 181 -8.64 -6.62 -12.70
C GLN A 181 -9.61 -5.56 -12.21
N ARG A 182 -9.21 -4.76 -11.21
CA ARG A 182 -10.09 -3.80 -10.55
C ARG A 182 -9.44 -2.44 -10.47
N LEU A 183 -9.99 -1.48 -11.19
CA LEU A 183 -9.59 -0.10 -11.15
C LEU A 183 -10.72 0.76 -10.59
N LYS A 184 -10.42 1.48 -9.52
CA LYS A 184 -11.35 2.38 -8.86
C LYS A 184 -10.82 3.79 -8.87
N PHE A 185 -11.68 4.70 -9.30
CA PHE A 185 -11.49 6.13 -9.21
C PHE A 185 -12.60 6.72 -8.34
N SER A 186 -12.24 7.60 -7.42
CA SER A 186 -13.19 8.26 -6.52
C SER A 186 -12.77 9.68 -6.27
N GLU A 187 -13.73 10.61 -6.17
CA GLU A 187 -13.43 12.03 -5.96
C GLU A 187 -12.47 12.56 -7.06
N MET A 188 -12.66 12.14 -8.32
CA MET A 188 -11.88 12.64 -9.45
C MET A 188 -12.62 13.78 -10.16
N ALA A 189 -11.89 14.83 -10.52
CA ALA A 189 -12.47 15.96 -11.25
C ALA A 189 -12.62 15.64 -12.75
N GLU A 190 -11.60 15.03 -13.36
CA GLU A 190 -11.60 14.70 -14.78
C GLU A 190 -10.63 13.54 -15.08
N ILE A 191 -11.00 12.62 -15.97
CA ILE A 191 -10.07 11.63 -16.53
C ILE A 191 -9.67 12.12 -17.92
N LEU A 192 -8.44 12.60 -18.07
CA LEU A 192 -7.92 13.00 -19.37
C LEU A 192 -7.54 11.74 -20.16
N VAL A 193 -8.40 11.38 -21.09
CA VAL A 193 -8.06 10.44 -22.16
C VAL A 193 -7.37 11.27 -23.25
N GLU A 194 -6.09 11.61 -23.02
CA GLU A 194 -5.29 12.36 -23.98
C GLU A 194 -5.00 11.45 -25.18
N ASN A 195 -5.53 11.86 -26.33
CA ASN A 195 -5.81 11.03 -27.51
C ASN A 195 -7.00 10.13 -27.25
N LYS A 196 -8.02 10.27 -28.08
CA LYS A 196 -9.06 9.28 -28.28
C LYS A 196 -8.44 8.27 -29.25
N PRO A 197 -7.70 7.22 -28.82
CA PRO A 197 -7.45 6.16 -29.77
C PRO A 197 -8.83 5.63 -30.13
N ASP A 198 -9.10 5.45 -31.42
CA ASP A 198 -10.34 4.80 -31.89
C ASP A 198 -10.44 3.33 -31.41
N THR A 199 -9.65 2.91 -30.43
CA THR A 199 -9.37 1.53 -30.10
C THR A 199 -9.74 1.20 -28.66
N SER A 200 -10.37 0.04 -28.53
CA SER A 200 -10.52 -0.74 -27.31
C SER A 200 -9.20 -1.09 -26.60
N ASP A 201 -8.05 -0.60 -27.06
CA ASP A 201 -6.73 -1.11 -26.73
C ASP A 201 -6.03 -0.33 -25.60
N ALA A 202 -6.56 0.82 -25.19
CA ALA A 202 -5.95 1.64 -24.14
C ALA A 202 -6.13 1.07 -22.73
N TRP A 203 -7.10 0.17 -22.53
CA TRP A 203 -7.36 -0.45 -21.25
C TRP A 203 -6.80 -1.87 -21.20
N PRO A 204 -6.31 -2.32 -20.03
CA PRO A 204 -5.82 -3.67 -19.91
C PRO A 204 -6.94 -4.67 -20.16
N ALA A 205 -6.68 -5.66 -21.01
CA ALA A 205 -7.67 -6.67 -21.40
C ALA A 205 -8.22 -7.49 -20.22
N THR A 206 -7.52 -7.50 -19.08
CA THR A 206 -7.92 -8.18 -17.85
C THR A 206 -8.85 -7.37 -16.96
N LEU A 207 -9.20 -6.14 -17.33
CA LEU A 207 -10.01 -5.26 -16.48
C LEU A 207 -11.44 -5.77 -16.40
N GLU A 208 -11.81 -6.33 -15.24
CA GLU A 208 -13.15 -6.86 -14.96
C GLU A 208 -14.08 -5.78 -14.43
N SER A 209 -13.53 -4.81 -13.69
CA SER A 209 -14.32 -3.78 -13.02
C SER A 209 -13.61 -2.43 -13.07
N LEU A 210 -14.30 -1.47 -13.70
CA LEU A 210 -13.98 -0.04 -13.65
C LEU A 210 -15.08 0.65 -12.85
N THR A 211 -14.72 1.24 -11.71
CA THR A 211 -15.66 1.99 -10.88
C THR A 211 -15.27 3.47 -10.89
N LEU A 212 -16.12 4.29 -11.50
CA LEU A 212 -16.05 5.75 -11.45
C LEU A 212 -17.08 6.23 -10.43
N LEU A 213 -16.63 6.67 -9.26
CA LEU A 213 -17.51 7.32 -8.29
C LEU A 213 -17.35 8.83 -8.42
N ASP A 214 -18.29 9.43 -9.14
CA ASP A 214 -18.45 10.88 -9.16
C ASP A 214 -19.04 11.33 -7.83
N THR A 215 -18.31 12.18 -7.12
CA THR A 215 -18.89 12.99 -6.06
C THR A 215 -19.53 14.21 -6.71
N LEU A 216 -20.73 14.03 -7.27
CA LEU A 216 -21.62 15.15 -7.59
C LEU A 216 -22.06 15.79 -6.28
N VAL A 217 -21.45 16.93 -5.91
CA VAL A 217 -21.99 17.94 -5.00
C VAL A 217 -21.70 19.32 -5.58
#